data_AF-A0A7Y8HWR5-F1
#
_entry.id   AF-A0A7Y8HWR5-F1
#
_cell.length_a   1.000
_cell.length_b   1.000
_cell.length_c   1.000
_cell.angle_alpha   90.00
_cell.angle_beta   90.00
_cell.angle_gamma   90.00
#
_symmetry.space_group_name_H-M   'P 1'
#
loop_
_entity.id
_entity.type
_entity.pdbx_description
1 polymer ?
#
loop_
_entity_poly.entity_id
_entity_poly.type
_entity_poly.pdbx_seq_one_letter_code
_entity_poly.pdbx_strand_id
1 'polypeptide(L)'
;MKSADLYFDEINFLRYFNKTDCVQCGFSSCEEFIEAIISNTKRPEECPSISKNKAYAIKTVQNIREIWPEVPLLVHPRPGLTGLIELNNPRADSIVLITGNNEYTEQVLLSVLGTTICPFFVIFVNTEGNTVDMAMIYQTMTAERILKALEETRIEEKVNKREIIIPGLVASLKERIEKLSGWRVIVGPKCAAELPLFLSGIWIPPE
;
A
#
# COMPACT_ATOMS: atom_id res chain seq x y z
N MET A 1 22.62 -13.64 4.89
CA MET A 1 21.67 -14.33 3.98
C MET A 1 21.21 -13.29 2.95
N LYS A 2 20.93 -13.62 1.70
CA LYS A 2 20.37 -12.63 0.77
C LYS A 2 18.87 -12.44 1.07
N SER A 3 18.44 -11.21 1.27
CA SER A 3 17.04 -10.86 1.51
C SER A 3 16.33 -10.56 0.19
N ALA A 4 15.01 -10.70 0.17
CA ALA A 4 14.19 -10.30 -0.97
C ALA A 4 14.21 -8.77 -1.15
N ASP A 5 14.13 -8.32 -2.40
CA ASP A 5 13.89 -6.92 -2.70
C ASP A 5 12.43 -6.58 -2.40
N LEU A 6 12.20 -5.64 -1.50
CA LEU A 6 10.87 -5.18 -1.11
C LEU A 6 10.54 -3.83 -1.76
N TYR A 7 11.26 -3.47 -2.83
CA TYR A 7 11.05 -2.31 -3.68
C TYR A 7 11.26 -0.96 -2.96
N PHE A 8 12.03 -0.96 -1.87
CA PHE A 8 12.26 0.25 -1.07
C PHE A 8 13.04 1.32 -1.85
N ASP A 9 14.01 0.90 -2.66
CA ASP A 9 14.83 1.82 -3.45
C ASP A 9 14.07 2.35 -4.69
N GLU A 10 12.86 1.83 -4.96
CA GLU A 10 11.95 2.35 -6.00
C GLU A 10 10.97 3.41 -5.48
N ILE A 11 10.98 3.73 -4.18
CA ILE A 11 10.07 4.71 -3.58
C ILE A 11 10.37 6.09 -4.17
N ASN A 12 9.35 6.70 -4.80
CA ASN A 12 9.47 8.03 -5.39
C ASN A 12 8.64 9.05 -4.62
N PHE A 13 9.26 9.70 -3.62
CA PHE A 13 8.64 10.72 -2.78
C PHE A 13 8.05 11.88 -3.58
N LEU A 14 8.68 12.31 -4.69
CA LEU A 14 8.22 13.44 -5.50
C LEU A 14 6.79 13.27 -6.01
N ARG A 15 6.32 12.03 -6.19
CA ARG A 15 4.93 11.74 -6.65
C ARG A 15 3.87 12.17 -5.64
N TYR A 16 4.22 12.32 -4.37
CA TYR A 16 3.29 12.62 -3.28
C TYR A 16 3.31 14.10 -2.85
N PHE A 17 4.18 14.92 -3.42
CA PHE A 17 4.27 16.35 -3.13
C PHE A 17 3.86 17.19 -4.33
N ASN A 18 3.05 18.23 -4.10
CA ASN A 18 2.75 19.21 -5.12
C ASN A 18 3.83 20.28 -5.14
N LYS A 19 4.14 20.83 -6.33
CA LYS A 19 5.16 21.88 -6.50
C LYS A 19 4.94 23.11 -5.60
N THR A 20 3.68 23.45 -5.34
CA THR A 20 3.28 24.55 -4.44
C THR A 20 3.60 24.29 -2.97
N ASP A 21 3.55 23.03 -2.52
CA ASP A 21 3.77 22.68 -1.12
C ASP A 21 5.20 23.04 -0.70
N CYS A 22 6.18 22.76 -1.57
CA CYS A 22 7.61 22.84 -1.29
C CYS A 22 8.14 24.28 -1.22
N VAL A 23 7.65 25.16 -2.10
CA VAL A 23 8.01 26.60 -2.06
C VAL A 23 7.48 27.25 -0.78
N GLN A 24 6.28 26.87 -0.35
CA GLN A 24 5.70 27.34 0.91
C GLN A 24 6.44 26.79 2.14
N CYS A 25 7.16 25.68 1.99
CA CYS A 25 8.09 25.17 3.00
C CYS A 25 9.45 25.89 3.00
N GLY A 26 9.67 26.92 2.15
CA GLY A 26 10.91 27.70 2.12
C GLY A 26 12.06 27.09 1.32
N PHE A 27 11.76 26.17 0.38
CA PHE A 27 12.76 25.60 -0.54
C PHE A 27 12.56 26.12 -1.95
N SER A 28 13.64 26.08 -2.75
CA SER A 28 13.58 26.53 -4.15
C SER A 28 12.93 25.50 -5.07
N SER A 29 12.94 24.22 -4.66
CA SER A 29 12.40 23.08 -5.40
C SER A 29 11.83 22.02 -4.45
N CYS A 30 11.02 21.10 -4.99
CA CYS A 30 10.51 19.97 -4.20
C CYS A 30 11.59 18.92 -3.94
N GLU A 31 12.55 18.82 -4.85
CA GLU A 31 13.70 17.94 -4.76
C GLU A 31 14.52 18.30 -3.52
N GLU A 32 14.89 19.57 -3.34
CA GLU A 32 15.62 20.03 -2.15
C GLU A 32 14.82 19.81 -0.86
N PHE A 33 13.51 20.04 -0.91
CA PHE A 33 12.65 19.84 0.25
C PHE A 33 12.58 18.37 0.66
N ILE A 34 12.44 17.47 -0.31
CA ILE A 34 12.39 16.03 -0.08
C ILE A 34 13.74 15.53 0.42
N GLU A 35 14.86 16.00 -0.12
CA GLU A 35 16.19 15.68 0.39
C GLU A 35 16.36 16.15 1.85
N ALA A 36 15.88 17.35 2.17
CA ALA A 36 15.89 17.87 3.54
C ALA A 36 15.04 17.04 4.51
N ILE A 37 13.90 16.52 4.04
CA ILE A 37 13.08 15.57 4.80
C ILE A 37 13.83 14.25 4.96
N ILE A 38 14.25 13.60 3.87
CA ILE A 38 14.88 12.27 3.89
C ILE A 38 16.14 12.28 4.77
N SER A 39 16.92 13.36 4.72
CA SER A 39 18.12 13.54 5.56
C SER A 39 17.84 13.91 7.02
N ASN A 40 16.57 14.03 7.42
CA ASN A 40 16.14 14.52 8.73
C ASN A 40 16.62 15.94 9.09
N THR A 41 17.01 16.73 8.09
CA THR A 41 17.44 18.13 8.27
C THR A 41 16.24 19.05 8.53
N LYS A 42 15.07 18.71 8.01
CA LYS A 42 13.82 19.44 8.26
C LYS A 42 12.69 18.51 8.66
N ARG A 43 11.92 18.90 9.68
CA ARG A 43 10.75 18.13 10.12
C ARG A 43 9.54 18.46 9.24
N PRO A 44 8.78 17.48 8.76
CA PRO A 44 7.57 17.72 7.98
C PRO A 44 6.53 18.59 8.71
N GLU A 45 6.47 18.47 10.04
CA GLU A 45 5.54 19.21 10.92
C GLU A 45 5.82 20.73 10.96
N GLU A 46 7.04 21.15 10.62
CA GLU A 46 7.44 22.56 10.60
C GLU A 46 6.97 23.28 9.33
N CYS A 47 6.46 22.54 8.33
CA CYS A 47 5.96 23.14 7.11
C CYS A 47 4.45 23.47 7.18
N PRO A 48 4.05 24.75 7.01
CA PRO A 48 2.64 25.15 7.07
C PRO A 48 1.75 24.54 5.98
N SER A 49 2.32 24.19 4.82
CA SER A 49 1.58 23.63 3.68
C SER A 49 1.27 22.14 3.83
N ILE A 50 1.88 21.47 4.81
CA ILE A 50 1.72 20.02 5.03
C ILE A 50 0.68 19.79 6.12
N SER A 51 -0.34 19.01 5.80
CA SER A 51 -1.34 18.59 6.79
C SER A 51 -0.71 17.65 7.83
N LYS A 52 -1.28 17.61 9.04
CA LYS A 52 -0.80 16.73 10.12
C LYS A 52 -0.72 15.26 9.69
N ASN A 53 -1.73 14.77 8.97
CA ASN A 53 -1.77 13.40 8.45
C ASN A 53 -0.64 13.15 7.44
N LYS A 54 -0.36 14.12 6.54
CA LYS A 54 0.74 14.02 5.57
C LYS A 54 2.10 14.08 6.26
N ALA A 55 2.28 14.94 7.25
CA ALA A 55 3.50 14.99 8.07
C ALA A 55 3.74 13.65 8.78
N TYR A 56 2.70 13.06 9.37
CA TYR A 56 2.76 11.75 9.99
C TYR A 56 3.12 10.65 8.98
N ALA A 57 2.41 10.60 7.84
CA ALA A 57 2.70 9.66 6.77
C ALA A 57 4.16 9.69 6.32
N ILE A 58 4.74 10.88 6.14
CA ILE A 58 6.15 11.06 5.79
C ILE A 58 7.05 10.43 6.86
N LYS A 59 6.82 10.77 8.14
CA LYS A 59 7.58 10.23 9.27
C LYS A 59 7.47 8.70 9.35
N THR A 60 6.29 8.16 9.09
CA THR A 60 6.07 6.71 9.04
C THR A 60 6.97 6.07 8.00
N VAL A 61 7.04 6.60 6.77
CA VAL A 61 7.91 6.05 5.72
C VAL A 61 9.40 6.19 6.07
N GLN A 62 9.81 7.27 6.71
CA GLN A 62 11.20 7.47 7.15
C GLN A 62 11.63 6.40 8.18
N ASN A 63 10.74 6.06 9.12
CA ASN A 63 11.03 5.13 10.20
C ASN A 63 10.61 3.68 9.89
N ILE A 64 9.99 3.44 8.73
CA ILE A 64 9.37 2.14 8.41
C ILE A 64 10.38 0.98 8.44
N ARG A 65 11.67 1.28 8.17
CA ARG A 65 12.77 0.30 8.24
C ARG A 65 12.96 -0.30 9.64
N GLU A 66 12.54 0.39 10.70
CA GLU A 66 12.64 -0.10 12.08
C GLU A 66 11.65 -1.22 12.39
N ILE A 67 10.51 -1.25 11.69
CA ILE A 67 9.43 -2.24 11.87
C ILE A 67 9.30 -3.19 10.67
N TRP A 68 10.23 -3.09 9.71
CA TRP A 68 10.21 -3.84 8.47
C TRP A 68 10.63 -5.29 8.70
N PRO A 69 9.81 -6.29 8.33
CA PRO A 69 10.18 -7.68 8.55
C PRO A 69 11.33 -8.09 7.62
N GLU A 70 12.22 -8.96 8.12
CA GLU A 70 13.27 -9.57 7.29
C GLU A 70 12.65 -10.66 6.41
N VAL A 71 12.59 -10.41 5.11
CA VAL A 71 12.05 -11.37 4.13
C VAL A 71 13.20 -12.10 3.45
N PRO A 72 13.35 -13.41 3.62
CA PRO A 72 14.38 -14.17 2.92
C PRO A 72 14.03 -14.32 1.44
N LEU A 73 15.03 -14.56 0.59
CA LEU A 73 14.76 -15.02 -0.78
C LEU A 73 14.05 -16.38 -0.74
N LEU A 74 12.83 -16.41 -1.26
CA LEU A 74 11.99 -17.60 -1.27
C LEU A 74 12.31 -18.48 -2.48
N VAL A 75 12.49 -19.77 -2.24
CA VAL A 75 12.61 -20.80 -3.29
C VAL A 75 11.26 -21.49 -3.53
N HIS A 76 10.39 -21.48 -2.53
CA HIS A 76 9.09 -22.14 -2.56
C HIS A 76 7.98 -21.19 -2.08
N PRO A 77 6.75 -21.34 -2.62
CA PRO A 77 5.60 -20.59 -2.15
C PRO A 77 5.34 -20.82 -0.65
N ARG A 78 4.79 -19.81 0.00
CA ARG A 78 4.44 -19.80 1.43
C ARG A 78 2.99 -19.34 1.59
N PRO A 79 2.01 -20.24 1.46
CA PRO A 79 0.59 -19.87 1.60
C PRO A 79 0.28 -19.39 3.02
N GLY A 80 -0.46 -18.29 3.11
CA GLY A 80 -0.98 -17.73 4.36
C GLY A 80 -2.49 -17.46 4.28
N LEU A 81 -2.94 -16.39 4.93
CA LEU A 81 -4.33 -16.01 5.04
C LEU A 81 -4.96 -15.74 3.66
N THR A 82 -6.18 -16.25 3.46
CA THR A 82 -6.93 -16.06 2.21
C THR A 82 -8.32 -15.54 2.54
N GLY A 83 -8.85 -14.65 1.70
CA GLY A 83 -10.16 -14.05 1.89
C GLY A 83 -10.09 -12.67 2.54
N LEU A 84 -11.20 -12.25 3.14
CA LEU A 84 -11.37 -10.90 3.68
C LEU A 84 -10.91 -10.80 5.13
N ILE A 85 -10.09 -9.80 5.41
CA ILE A 85 -9.74 -9.35 6.76
C ILE A 85 -10.27 -7.93 6.96
N GLU A 86 -10.86 -7.70 8.11
CA GLU A 86 -11.35 -6.39 8.54
C GLU A 86 -10.38 -5.79 9.55
N LEU A 87 -9.82 -4.63 9.24
CA LEU A 87 -8.87 -3.92 10.10
C LEU A 87 -9.51 -2.64 10.63
N ASN A 88 -9.33 -2.39 11.93
CA ASN A 88 -9.80 -1.19 12.63
C ASN A 88 -11.31 -0.90 12.48
N ASN A 89 -12.14 -1.95 12.48
CA ASN A 89 -13.61 -1.88 12.41
C ASN A 89 -14.13 -1.09 11.19
N PRO A 90 -13.93 -1.61 9.97
CA PRO A 90 -14.30 -0.90 8.75
C PRO A 90 -15.82 -0.72 8.59
N ARG A 91 -16.17 0.34 7.87
CA ARG A 91 -17.54 0.77 7.54
C ARG A 91 -17.72 0.78 6.03
N ALA A 92 -18.95 1.04 5.57
CA ALA A 92 -19.28 0.97 4.15
C ALA A 92 -18.50 1.93 3.24
N ASP A 93 -17.92 2.99 3.77
CA ASP A 93 -17.07 3.95 3.06
C ASP A 93 -15.56 3.66 3.19
N SER A 94 -15.17 2.59 3.87
CA SER A 94 -13.78 2.20 4.10
C SER A 94 -13.11 1.64 2.83
N ILE A 95 -11.78 1.74 2.79
CA ILE A 95 -10.98 1.35 1.63
C ILE A 95 -10.89 -0.18 1.52
N VAL A 96 -10.97 -0.69 0.29
CA VAL A 96 -10.70 -2.09 -0.03
C VAL A 96 -9.32 -2.24 -0.67
N LEU A 97 -8.42 -2.95 0.00
CA LEU A 97 -7.08 -3.30 -0.47
C LEU A 97 -7.07 -4.74 -1.00
N ILE A 98 -6.44 -4.97 -2.14
CA ILE A 98 -6.19 -6.30 -2.70
C ILE A 98 -4.70 -6.65 -2.53
N THR A 99 -4.40 -7.89 -2.15
CA THR A 99 -3.03 -8.42 -2.11
C THR A 99 -3.02 -9.94 -2.34
N GLY A 100 -1.85 -10.58 -2.32
CA GLY A 100 -1.68 -12.03 -2.40
C GLY A 100 -1.51 -12.70 -1.03
N ASN A 101 -1.86 -13.97 -0.94
CA ASN A 101 -1.80 -14.79 0.29
C ASN A 101 -0.41 -15.40 0.57
N ASN A 102 0.67 -14.69 0.24
CA ASN A 102 1.99 -15.12 0.67
C ASN A 102 2.26 -14.64 2.09
N GLU A 103 2.70 -15.54 2.97
CA GLU A 103 2.94 -15.26 4.40
C GLU A 103 3.82 -14.02 4.64
N TYR A 104 4.90 -13.84 3.86
CA TYR A 104 5.77 -12.66 4.01
C TYR A 104 5.15 -11.40 3.41
N THR A 105 4.36 -11.53 2.35
CA THR A 105 3.57 -10.41 1.79
C THR A 105 2.54 -9.91 2.81
N GLU A 106 1.88 -10.83 3.51
CA GLU A 106 0.99 -10.54 4.63
C GLU A 106 1.71 -9.78 5.74
N GLN A 107 2.85 -10.30 6.21
CA GLN A 107 3.64 -9.67 7.26
C GLN A 107 4.07 -8.25 6.89
N VAL A 108 4.61 -8.05 5.68
CA VAL A 108 5.02 -6.71 5.19
C VAL A 108 3.85 -5.75 5.17
N LEU A 109 2.70 -6.16 4.59
CA LEU A 109 1.53 -5.30 4.48
C LEU A 109 0.95 -4.95 5.86
N LEU A 110 0.81 -5.94 6.75
CA LEU A 110 0.25 -5.75 8.08
C LEU A 110 1.17 -4.92 8.98
N SER A 111 2.50 -5.02 8.85
CA SER A 111 3.44 -4.12 9.55
C SER A 111 3.20 -2.66 9.17
N VAL A 112 2.92 -2.37 7.90
CA VAL A 112 2.58 -1.00 7.46
C VAL A 112 1.21 -0.58 7.97
N LEU A 113 0.19 -1.42 7.80
CA LEU A 113 -1.18 -1.10 8.25
C LEU A 113 -1.28 -0.96 9.77
N GLY A 114 -0.38 -1.60 10.53
CA GLY A 114 -0.25 -1.43 11.99
C GLY A 114 0.23 -0.04 12.41
N THR A 115 0.71 0.79 11.49
CA THR A 115 1.08 2.20 11.74
C THR A 115 -0.10 3.16 11.66
N THR A 116 -1.33 2.66 11.56
CA THR A 116 -2.51 3.52 11.44
C THR A 116 -3.74 2.90 12.08
N ILE A 117 -4.62 3.75 12.58
CA ILE A 117 -5.96 3.35 13.05
C ILE A 117 -7.02 3.44 11.94
N CYS A 118 -6.61 3.68 10.70
CA CYS A 118 -7.53 3.77 9.57
C CYS A 118 -8.24 2.43 9.33
N PRO A 119 -9.55 2.44 9.04
CA PRO A 119 -10.30 1.25 8.71
C PRO A 119 -9.99 0.75 7.30
N PHE A 120 -9.76 -0.56 7.16
CA PHE A 120 -9.53 -1.21 5.87
C PHE A 120 -10.28 -2.54 5.78
N PHE A 121 -10.81 -2.81 4.59
CA PHE A 121 -11.06 -4.16 4.12
C PHE A 121 -9.83 -4.62 3.35
N VAL A 122 -9.23 -5.76 3.72
CA VAL A 122 -8.06 -6.32 3.02
C VAL A 122 -8.43 -7.69 2.49
N ILE A 123 -8.36 -7.87 1.18
CA ILE A 123 -8.66 -9.15 0.51
C ILE A 123 -7.35 -9.79 0.09
N PHE A 124 -7.07 -10.94 0.70
CA PHE A 124 -5.94 -11.80 0.35
C PHE A 124 -6.38 -12.79 -0.72
N VAL A 125 -5.98 -12.54 -1.96
CA VAL A 125 -6.26 -13.40 -3.11
C VAL A 125 -5.38 -14.64 -3.02
N ASN A 126 -5.95 -15.81 -3.30
CA ASN A 126 -5.18 -17.05 -3.33
C ASN A 126 -4.21 -17.08 -4.53
N THR A 127 -2.95 -16.74 -4.28
CA THR A 127 -1.83 -16.79 -5.23
C THR A 127 -1.01 -18.06 -5.08
N GLU A 128 -1.57 -19.09 -4.45
CA GLU A 128 -0.88 -20.34 -4.09
C GLU A 128 0.34 -20.09 -3.20
N GLY A 129 0.33 -18.98 -2.44
CA GLY A 129 1.45 -18.59 -1.59
C GLY A 129 2.64 -17.97 -2.34
N ASN A 130 2.49 -17.61 -3.61
CA ASN A 130 3.51 -16.84 -4.33
C ASN A 130 3.47 -15.37 -3.90
N THR A 131 4.64 -14.74 -3.76
CA THR A 131 4.75 -13.27 -3.62
C THR A 131 4.10 -12.59 -4.82
N VAL A 132 3.65 -11.34 -4.68
CA VAL A 132 2.83 -10.67 -5.72
C VAL A 132 3.53 -10.61 -7.09
N ASP A 133 4.83 -10.33 -7.11
CA ASP A 133 5.65 -10.34 -8.33
C ASP A 133 5.75 -11.72 -8.97
N MET A 134 6.06 -12.75 -8.19
CA MET A 134 6.11 -14.14 -8.67
C MET A 134 4.74 -14.63 -9.09
N ALA A 135 3.67 -14.21 -8.41
CA ALA A 135 2.31 -14.57 -8.75
C ALA A 135 1.87 -13.97 -10.09
N MET A 136 2.38 -12.79 -10.44
CA MET A 136 2.21 -12.22 -11.78
C MET A 136 2.96 -13.05 -12.84
N ILE A 137 4.18 -13.52 -12.55
CA ILE A 137 4.99 -14.34 -13.45
C ILE A 137 4.35 -15.72 -13.68
N TYR A 138 3.98 -16.41 -12.59
CA TYR A 138 3.38 -17.74 -12.60
C TYR A 138 1.88 -17.72 -12.93
N GLN A 139 1.30 -16.55 -13.16
CA GLN A 139 -0.13 -16.36 -13.45
C GLN A 139 -1.05 -16.92 -12.36
N THR A 140 -0.59 -16.88 -11.11
CA THR A 140 -1.40 -17.18 -9.91
C THR A 140 -2.01 -15.92 -9.30
N MET A 141 -1.66 -14.72 -9.79
CA MET A 141 -2.41 -13.47 -9.60
C MET A 141 -3.02 -13.07 -10.96
N THR A 142 -4.35 -13.21 -11.11
CA THR A 142 -5.06 -12.88 -12.35
C THR A 142 -6.34 -12.08 -12.07
N ALA A 143 -6.88 -11.43 -13.10
CA ALA A 143 -8.13 -10.68 -12.98
C ALA A 143 -9.30 -11.60 -12.58
N GLU A 144 -9.31 -12.84 -13.07
CA GLU A 144 -10.31 -13.86 -12.72
C GLU A 144 -10.21 -14.29 -11.26
N ARG A 145 -8.99 -14.48 -10.75
CA ARG A 145 -8.77 -14.82 -9.33
C ARG A 145 -9.16 -13.66 -8.41
N ILE A 146 -8.89 -12.42 -8.81
CA ILE A 146 -9.33 -11.23 -8.09
C ILE A 146 -10.86 -11.15 -8.09
N LEU A 147 -11.52 -11.29 -9.24
CA LEU A 147 -12.99 -11.31 -9.33
C LEU A 147 -13.59 -12.38 -8.42
N LYS A 148 -13.06 -13.61 -8.50
CA LYS A 148 -13.49 -14.72 -7.66
C LYS A 148 -13.35 -14.38 -6.17
N ALA A 149 -12.24 -13.75 -5.77
CA ALA A 149 -12.06 -13.32 -4.38
C ALA A 149 -13.07 -12.24 -3.95
N LEU A 150 -13.44 -11.30 -4.82
CA LEU A 150 -14.49 -10.31 -4.53
C LEU A 150 -15.85 -10.99 -4.31
N GLU A 151 -16.19 -11.98 -5.14
CA GLU A 151 -17.43 -12.74 -5.05
C GLU A 151 -17.48 -13.62 -3.79
N GLU A 152 -16.41 -14.39 -3.53
CA GLU A 152 -16.31 -15.28 -2.37
C GLU A 152 -16.35 -14.53 -1.04
N THR A 153 -15.76 -13.33 -0.98
CA THR A 153 -15.75 -12.49 0.21
C THR A 153 -17.02 -11.68 0.40
N ARG A 154 -17.88 -11.59 -0.63
CA ARG A 154 -19.09 -10.76 -0.66
C ARG A 154 -18.83 -9.31 -0.24
N ILE A 155 -17.66 -8.77 -0.58
CA ILE A 155 -17.26 -7.41 -0.19
C ILE A 155 -18.24 -6.36 -0.72
N GLU A 156 -18.92 -6.65 -1.84
CA GLU A 156 -19.94 -5.79 -2.41
C GLU A 156 -21.11 -5.49 -1.45
N GLU A 157 -21.46 -6.44 -0.57
CA GLU A 157 -22.53 -6.27 0.42
C GLU A 157 -22.09 -5.36 1.59
N LYS A 158 -20.78 -5.13 1.74
CA LYS A 158 -20.18 -4.39 2.86
C LYS A 158 -19.80 -2.95 2.52
N VAL A 159 -19.64 -2.60 1.24
CA VAL A 159 -19.19 -1.27 0.80
C VAL A 159 -20.24 -0.50 0.00
N ASN A 160 -20.21 0.83 0.09
CA ASN A 160 -21.09 1.71 -0.68
C ASN A 160 -20.52 2.10 -2.05
N LYS A 161 -19.21 1.93 -2.25
CA LYS A 161 -18.48 2.24 -3.48
C LYS A 161 -17.77 0.99 -3.96
N ARG A 162 -17.98 0.63 -5.22
CA ARG A 162 -17.24 -0.44 -5.88
C ARG A 162 -15.87 0.06 -6.35
N GLU A 163 -14.99 0.33 -5.40
CA GLU A 163 -13.61 0.77 -5.64
C GLU A 163 -12.63 -0.10 -4.87
N ILE A 164 -11.59 -0.58 -5.54
CA ILE A 164 -10.51 -1.38 -4.95
C ILE A 164 -9.14 -0.79 -5.28
N ILE A 165 -8.19 -0.98 -4.38
CA ILE A 165 -6.78 -0.62 -4.58
C ILE A 165 -5.98 -1.90 -4.76
N ILE A 166 -5.29 -2.02 -5.90
CA ILE A 166 -4.40 -3.14 -6.21
C ILE A 166 -2.92 -2.74 -6.04
N PRO A 167 -2.00 -3.68 -5.80
CA PRO A 167 -0.58 -3.36 -5.73
C PRO A 167 -0.05 -2.86 -7.09
N GLY A 168 0.95 -1.98 -7.06
CA GLY A 168 1.54 -1.41 -8.29
C GLY A 168 2.15 -2.46 -9.22
N LEU A 169 2.59 -3.60 -8.67
CA LEU A 169 3.08 -4.76 -9.44
C LEU A 169 1.98 -5.42 -10.30
N VAL A 170 0.71 -5.18 -9.97
CA VAL A 170 -0.48 -5.77 -10.59
C VAL A 170 -1.14 -4.77 -11.57
N ALA A 171 -0.52 -3.61 -11.81
CA ALA A 171 -1.09 -2.53 -12.61
C ALA A 171 -1.57 -2.95 -14.01
N SER A 172 -0.87 -3.90 -14.65
CA SER A 172 -1.22 -4.41 -15.99
C SER A 172 -2.57 -5.14 -16.03
N LEU A 173 -3.11 -5.60 -14.89
CA LEU A 173 -4.42 -6.25 -14.81
C LEU A 173 -5.58 -5.27 -14.68
N LYS A 174 -5.31 -3.98 -14.41
CA LYS A 174 -6.34 -2.96 -14.11
C LYS A 174 -7.52 -3.03 -15.09
N GLU A 175 -7.27 -2.84 -16.39
CA GLU A 175 -8.33 -2.75 -17.39
C GLU A 175 -9.17 -4.02 -17.45
N ARG A 176 -8.53 -5.19 -17.31
CA ARG A 176 -9.22 -6.48 -17.30
C ARG A 176 -10.07 -6.66 -16.05
N ILE A 177 -9.56 -6.27 -14.87
CA ILE A 177 -10.32 -6.33 -13.61
C ILE A 177 -11.52 -5.40 -13.67
N GLU A 178 -11.36 -4.16 -14.14
CA GLU A 178 -12.46 -3.19 -14.27
C GLU A 178 -13.53 -3.72 -15.24
N LYS A 179 -13.13 -4.31 -16.38
CA LYS A 179 -14.06 -4.88 -17.36
C LYS A 179 -14.83 -6.09 -16.82
N LEU A 180 -14.18 -6.95 -16.04
CA LEU A 180 -14.78 -8.19 -15.53
C LEU A 180 -15.65 -7.95 -14.30
N SER A 181 -15.19 -7.13 -13.37
CA SER A 181 -15.88 -6.90 -12.09
C SER A 181 -16.84 -5.71 -12.12
N GLY A 182 -16.62 -4.74 -13.01
CA GLY A 182 -17.31 -3.46 -12.96
C GLY A 182 -16.91 -2.57 -11.77
N TRP A 183 -15.91 -2.97 -10.99
CA TRP A 183 -15.32 -2.14 -9.93
C TRP A 183 -14.32 -1.17 -10.53
N ARG A 184 -14.24 0.03 -9.96
CA ARG A 184 -13.16 0.97 -10.24
C ARG A 184 -11.87 0.46 -9.59
N VAL A 185 -10.78 0.43 -10.35
CA VAL A 185 -9.49 -0.07 -9.86
C VAL A 185 -8.50 1.08 -9.76
N ILE A 186 -7.99 1.30 -8.56
CA ILE A 186 -6.90 2.23 -8.29
C ILE A 186 -5.60 1.42 -8.18
N VAL A 187 -4.58 1.86 -8.91
CA VAL A 187 -3.25 1.27 -8.82
C VAL A 187 -2.50 1.94 -7.68
N GLY A 188 -2.21 1.18 -6.64
CA GLY A 188 -1.39 1.60 -5.52
C GLY A 188 0.12 1.52 -5.82
N PRO A 189 0.96 1.76 -4.82
CA PRO A 189 2.41 1.68 -4.96
C PRO A 189 2.91 0.25 -5.16
N LYS A 190 4.14 0.11 -5.66
CA LYS A 190 4.82 -1.20 -5.72
C LYS A 190 5.30 -1.61 -4.33
N CYS A 191 5.95 -0.69 -3.61
CA CYS A 191 6.40 -0.91 -2.26
C CYS A 191 5.27 -0.60 -1.27
N ALA A 192 4.96 -1.53 -0.37
CA ALA A 192 3.95 -1.30 0.67
C ALA A 192 4.31 -0.13 1.59
N ALA A 193 5.61 0.19 1.74
CA ALA A 193 6.09 1.29 2.57
C ALA A 193 5.56 2.66 2.11
N GLU A 194 5.10 2.78 0.86
CA GLU A 194 4.55 4.01 0.33
C GLU A 194 3.06 4.21 0.66
N LEU A 195 2.36 3.18 1.17
CA LEU A 195 0.93 3.28 1.50
C LEU A 195 0.59 4.47 2.41
N PRO A 196 1.38 4.80 3.46
CA PRO A 196 1.16 6.00 4.25
C PRO A 196 1.13 7.27 3.41
N LEU A 197 2.06 7.43 2.45
CA LEU A 197 2.12 8.60 1.57
C LEU A 197 0.98 8.59 0.55
N PHE A 198 0.71 7.43 -0.04
CA PHE A 198 -0.36 7.23 -1.02
C PHE A 198 -1.74 7.55 -0.43
N LEU A 199 -1.95 7.21 0.85
CA LEU A 199 -3.18 7.46 1.59
C LEU A 199 -3.02 8.57 2.64
N SER A 200 -2.08 9.49 2.43
CA SER A 200 -1.70 10.54 3.40
C SER A 200 -2.84 11.47 3.81
N GLY A 201 -3.90 11.57 3.00
CA GLY A 201 -5.11 12.32 3.37
C GLY A 201 -5.85 11.71 4.57
N ILE A 202 -5.82 10.39 4.72
CA ILE A 202 -6.55 9.67 5.77
C ILE A 202 -5.63 9.05 6.82
N TRP A 203 -4.33 8.87 6.56
CA TRP A 203 -3.42 8.13 7.44
C TRP A 203 -3.26 8.81 8.80
N ILE A 204 -3.74 8.15 9.86
CA ILE A 204 -3.80 8.70 11.23
C ILE A 204 -3.03 7.78 12.19
N PRO A 205 -2.16 8.32 13.07
CA PRO A 205 -1.39 7.53 14.03
C PRO A 205 -2.28 6.76 15.01
N PRO A 206 -1.85 5.57 15.49
CA PRO A 206 -2.39 4.99 16.71
C PRO A 206 -2.08 5.87 17.93
N GLU A 207 -3.03 5.93 18.87
CA GLU A 207 -2.85 6.61 20.17
C GLU A 207 -1.83 5.90 21.06
#